data_AF-A0A0L6U2V8-F1
#
_entry.id   AF-A0A0L6U2V8-F1
#
_cell.length_a   1.000
_cell.length_b   1.000
_cell.length_c   1.000
_cell.angle_alpha   90.00
_cell.angle_beta   90.00
_cell.angle_gamma   90.00
#
_symmetry.space_group_name_H-M   'P 1'
#
loop_
_entity.id
_entity.type
_entity.pdbx_description
1 polymer ?
#
loop_
_entity_poly.entity_id
_entity_poly.type
_entity_poly.pdbx_seq_one_letter_code
_entity_poly.pdbx_strand_id
1 'polypeptide(L)'
;MKIIDLDITVSEQLIDITQSVRDYIAEVRLKDGFVHIQIPERSSAVTIAINDDWRLEREFFKKLNHLMPKYDGMMFTGWTTTNVKASICGMTIQIMVQDGTLILDKNQSVYFIEFHGPGKRHYFMSTMGTTLPIGEEPKIPDSLKALYEERTDLKSEQDRIQEEMRVEWRLKEEKRLEEETRKNK
;
A
#
# COMPACT_ATOMS: atom_id res chain seq x y z
N MET A 1 -23.89 -2.36 -0.40
CA MET A 1 -23.13 -1.14 -0.76
C MET A 1 -22.93 -0.34 0.51
N LYS A 2 -21.69 0.10 0.77
CA LYS A 2 -21.32 0.90 1.95
C LYS A 2 -20.51 2.12 1.50
N ILE A 3 -20.69 3.23 2.19
CA ILE A 3 -19.95 4.48 1.96
C ILE A 3 -19.12 4.73 3.21
N ILE A 4 -17.86 5.12 3.03
CA ILE A 4 -16.97 5.51 4.13
C ILE A 4 -16.48 6.92 3.87
N ASP A 5 -16.56 7.75 4.92
CA ASP A 5 -16.07 9.11 4.92
C ASP A 5 -14.60 9.15 5.37
N LEU A 6 -13.80 9.99 4.71
CA LEU A 6 -12.41 10.25 5.05
C LEU A 6 -12.20 11.75 5.21
N ASP A 7 -11.49 12.14 6.26
CA ASP A 7 -11.00 13.49 6.46
C ASP A 7 -9.54 13.57 5.98
N ILE A 8 -9.31 14.27 4.87
CA ILE A 8 -7.97 14.51 4.33
C ILE A 8 -7.40 15.77 4.96
N THR A 9 -6.22 15.64 5.55
CA THR A 9 -5.57 16.72 6.32
C THR A 9 -4.47 17.47 5.56
N VAL A 10 -3.94 16.89 4.48
CA VAL A 10 -2.82 17.45 3.70
C VAL A 10 -3.09 17.42 2.20
N SER A 11 -2.28 18.13 1.40
CA SER A 11 -2.49 18.25 -0.05
C SER A 11 -2.37 16.93 -0.80
N GLU A 12 -1.43 16.06 -0.41
CA GLU A 12 -1.21 14.74 -0.98
C GLU A 12 -1.09 13.76 0.19
N GLN A 13 -1.91 12.71 0.21
CA GLN A 13 -2.02 11.80 1.35
C GLN A 13 -2.23 10.36 0.89
N LEU A 14 -1.54 9.42 1.53
CA LEU A 14 -1.74 7.98 1.32
C LEU A 14 -2.36 7.37 2.59
N ILE A 15 -3.58 6.85 2.49
CA ILE A 15 -4.36 6.38 3.64
C ILE A 15 -4.62 4.89 3.49
N ASP A 16 -4.18 4.09 4.45
CA ASP A 16 -4.49 2.65 4.49
C ASP A 16 -5.98 2.46 4.83
N ILE A 17 -6.73 1.85 3.90
CA ILE A 17 -8.15 1.54 4.06
C ILE A 17 -8.39 0.04 4.22
N THR A 18 -7.33 -0.78 4.32
CA THR A 18 -7.42 -2.25 4.33
C THR A 18 -8.33 -2.77 5.43
N GLN A 19 -8.21 -2.23 6.64
CA GLN A 19 -9.05 -2.67 7.76
C GLN A 19 -10.53 -2.36 7.52
N SER A 20 -10.86 -1.18 7.00
CA SER A 20 -12.23 -0.81 6.64
C SER A 20 -12.82 -1.76 5.58
N VAL A 21 -12.02 -2.18 4.59
CA VAL A 21 -12.44 -3.15 3.58
C VAL A 21 -12.68 -4.53 4.21
N ARG A 22 -11.80 -4.99 5.12
CA ARG A 22 -11.97 -6.25 5.86
C ARG A 22 -13.23 -6.22 6.72
N ASP A 23 -13.46 -5.13 7.43
CA ASP A 23 -14.65 -4.95 8.27
C ASP A 23 -15.93 -5.02 7.43
N TYR A 24 -15.93 -4.39 6.25
CA TYR A 24 -17.07 -4.48 5.33
C TYR A 24 -17.30 -5.91 4.81
N ILE A 25 -16.25 -6.63 4.44
CA ILE A 25 -16.35 -8.05 4.01
C ILE A 25 -16.93 -8.93 5.10
N ALA A 26 -16.48 -8.74 6.35
CA ALA A 26 -16.99 -9.46 7.51
C ALA A 26 -18.47 -9.12 7.79
N GLU A 27 -18.83 -7.83 7.71
CA GLU A 27 -20.20 -7.35 7.90
C GLU A 27 -21.18 -7.99 6.89
N VAL A 28 -20.82 -8.04 5.62
CA VAL A 28 -21.66 -8.66 4.57
C VAL A 28 -21.50 -10.17 4.48
N ARG A 29 -20.61 -10.76 5.29
CA ARG A 29 -20.25 -12.17 5.29
C ARG A 29 -19.90 -12.71 3.90
N LEU A 30 -19.20 -11.94 3.07
CA LEU A 30 -18.79 -12.39 1.74
C LEU A 30 -17.83 -13.59 1.88
N LYS A 31 -18.10 -14.70 1.19
CA LYS A 31 -17.25 -15.90 1.19
C LYS A 31 -16.33 -15.90 -0.03
N ASP A 32 -16.89 -16.09 -1.22
CA ASP A 32 -16.16 -16.18 -2.48
C ASP A 32 -16.70 -15.17 -3.48
N GLY A 33 -15.84 -14.35 -4.06
CA GLY A 33 -16.22 -13.33 -5.02
C GLY A 33 -15.27 -12.15 -5.02
N PHE A 34 -15.82 -10.95 -5.06
CA PHE A 34 -15.04 -9.72 -5.16
C PHE A 34 -15.64 -8.60 -4.31
N VAL A 35 -14.76 -7.76 -3.76
CA VAL A 35 -15.10 -6.42 -3.31
C VAL A 35 -14.65 -5.41 -4.37
N HIS A 36 -15.56 -4.54 -4.77
CA HIS A 36 -15.29 -3.41 -5.65
C HIS A 36 -15.26 -2.13 -4.83
N ILE A 37 -14.20 -1.35 -4.99
CA ILE A 37 -14.02 -0.04 -4.36
C ILE A 37 -14.03 1.00 -5.48
N GLN A 38 -14.83 2.04 -5.31
CA GLN A 38 -14.93 3.15 -6.24
C GLN A 38 -14.84 4.49 -5.50
N ILE A 39 -14.07 5.41 -6.05
CA ILE A 39 -13.95 6.79 -5.57
C ILE A 39 -14.51 7.72 -6.66
N PRO A 40 -15.58 8.50 -6.38
CA PRO A 40 -16.17 9.39 -7.37
C PRO A 40 -15.38 10.70 -7.56
N GLU A 41 -14.41 11.00 -6.69
CA GLU A 41 -13.59 12.20 -6.80
C GLU A 41 -12.50 12.09 -7.87
N ARG A 42 -12.53 13.03 -8.82
CA ARG A 42 -11.58 13.14 -9.94
C ARG A 42 -10.10 13.31 -9.55
N SER A 43 -9.81 13.65 -8.30
CA SER A 43 -8.46 13.94 -7.79
C SER A 43 -7.95 12.91 -6.79
N SER A 44 -8.64 11.78 -6.68
CA SER A 44 -8.33 10.74 -5.71
C SER A 44 -8.33 9.38 -6.41
N ALA A 45 -7.61 8.42 -5.86
CA ALA A 45 -7.46 7.09 -6.45
C ALA A 45 -7.41 6.01 -5.38
N VAL A 46 -7.49 4.76 -5.81
CA VAL A 46 -7.32 3.59 -4.95
C VAL A 46 -6.29 2.65 -5.57
N THR A 47 -5.40 2.11 -4.74
CA THR A 47 -4.35 1.21 -5.20
C THR A 47 -4.07 0.10 -4.18
N ILE A 48 -3.29 -0.90 -4.59
CA ILE A 48 -2.66 -1.86 -3.69
C ILE A 48 -1.16 -1.56 -3.70
N ALA A 49 -0.59 -1.35 -2.53
CA ALA A 49 0.84 -1.08 -2.37
C ALA A 49 1.43 -1.88 -1.22
N ILE A 50 2.75 -1.80 -1.10
CA ILE A 50 3.51 -2.42 -0.02
C ILE A 50 3.07 -1.87 1.34
N ASN A 51 3.12 -2.65 2.42
CA ASN A 51 2.65 -2.22 3.74
C ASN A 51 3.72 -2.21 4.84
N ASP A 52 4.96 -2.62 4.53
CA ASP A 52 6.04 -2.77 5.50
C ASP A 52 7.16 -1.72 5.36
N ASP A 53 6.99 -0.71 4.47
CA ASP A 53 7.92 0.42 4.35
C ASP A 53 7.27 1.74 4.80
N TRP A 54 7.72 2.27 5.94
CA TRP A 54 7.30 3.57 6.47
C TRP A 54 7.58 4.75 5.53
N ARG A 55 8.48 4.58 4.55
CA ARG A 55 8.83 5.61 3.57
C ARG A 55 7.88 5.62 2.38
N LEU A 56 6.97 4.64 2.27
CA LEU A 56 6.12 4.45 1.10
C LEU A 56 5.44 5.75 0.69
N GLU A 57 4.71 6.40 1.59
CA GLU A 57 3.96 7.61 1.29
C GLU A 57 4.87 8.70 0.69
N ARG A 58 6.01 8.98 1.36
CA ARG A 58 6.97 9.98 0.91
C ARG A 58 7.56 9.63 -0.45
N GLU A 59 8.03 8.40 -0.64
CA GLU A 59 8.67 7.99 -1.89
C GLU A 59 7.65 7.89 -3.04
N PHE A 60 6.43 7.47 -2.75
CA PHE A 60 5.32 7.41 -3.70
C PHE A 60 5.07 8.80 -4.30
N PHE A 61 4.81 9.80 -3.45
CA PHE A 61 4.56 11.16 -3.92
C PHE A 61 5.80 11.82 -4.51
N LYS A 62 7.00 11.58 -3.96
CA LYS A 62 8.25 12.11 -4.51
C LYS A 62 8.47 11.64 -5.95
N LYS A 63 8.32 10.34 -6.22
CA LYS A 63 8.49 9.77 -7.56
C LYS A 63 7.40 10.27 -8.51
N LEU A 64 6.15 10.30 -8.06
CA LEU A 64 5.04 10.73 -8.89
C LEU A 64 5.12 12.24 -9.23
N ASN A 65 5.54 13.07 -8.28
CA ASN A 65 5.77 14.51 -8.51
C ASN A 65 6.98 14.78 -9.40
N HIS A 66 7.98 13.91 -9.39
CA HIS A 66 9.10 14.01 -10.32
C HIS A 66 8.67 13.68 -11.75
N LEU A 67 7.87 12.63 -11.93
CA LEU A 67 7.36 12.22 -13.24
C LEU A 67 6.30 13.19 -13.79
N MET A 68 5.45 13.71 -12.91
CA MET A 68 4.33 14.59 -13.25
C MET A 68 4.34 15.83 -12.34
N PRO A 69 5.22 16.79 -12.62
CA PRO A 69 5.34 18.00 -11.81
C PRO A 69 4.08 18.87 -11.91
N LYS A 70 3.86 19.70 -10.89
CA LYS A 70 2.77 20.69 -10.85
C LYS A 70 2.99 21.85 -11.83
N TYR A 71 4.21 22.00 -12.33
CA TYR A 71 4.63 23.04 -13.27
C TYR A 71 5.32 22.39 -14.46
N ASP A 72 4.98 22.85 -15.66
CA ASP A 72 5.71 22.57 -16.89
C ASP A 72 6.39 23.86 -17.34
N GLY A 73 7.68 24.00 -17.00
CA GLY A 73 8.39 25.27 -17.07
C GLY A 73 7.73 26.33 -16.19
N MET A 74 7.24 27.41 -16.80
CA MET A 74 6.53 28.50 -16.10
C MET A 74 5.00 28.30 -16.05
N MET A 75 4.47 27.27 -16.74
CA MET A 75 3.04 27.01 -16.80
C MET A 75 2.58 26.17 -15.61
N PHE A 76 1.58 26.64 -14.88
CA PHE A 76 0.97 25.86 -13.80
C PHE A 76 -0.06 24.87 -14.35
N THR A 77 0.21 23.58 -14.16
CA THR A 77 -0.67 22.47 -14.59
C THR A 77 -1.30 21.73 -13.41
N GLY A 78 -0.93 22.09 -12.18
CA GLY A 78 -1.22 21.35 -10.95
C GLY A 78 -2.65 20.84 -10.80
N TRP A 79 -3.67 21.66 -11.09
CA TRP A 79 -5.09 21.25 -11.01
C TRP A 79 -5.45 20.11 -11.96
N THR A 80 -4.88 20.13 -13.16
CA THR A 80 -5.09 19.07 -14.16
C THR A 80 -4.22 17.88 -13.83
N THR A 81 -2.98 18.12 -13.41
CA THR A 81 -2.02 17.08 -13.00
C THR A 81 -2.59 16.16 -11.92
N THR A 82 -3.31 16.68 -10.92
CA THR A 82 -3.96 15.86 -9.89
C THR A 82 -5.02 14.92 -10.48
N ASN A 83 -5.78 15.37 -11.47
CA ASN A 83 -6.79 14.53 -12.13
C ASN A 83 -6.15 13.46 -13.03
N VAL A 84 -5.04 13.79 -13.69
CA VAL A 84 -4.28 12.84 -14.50
C VAL A 84 -3.65 11.77 -13.60
N LYS A 85 -3.06 12.16 -12.45
CA LYS A 85 -2.53 11.20 -11.47
C LYS A 85 -3.61 10.23 -10.99
N ALA A 86 -4.79 10.75 -10.63
CA ALA A 86 -5.93 9.93 -10.23
C ALA A 86 -6.38 8.96 -11.33
N SER A 87 -6.45 9.44 -12.57
CA SER A 87 -6.85 8.63 -13.72
C SER A 87 -5.84 7.52 -14.04
N ILE A 88 -4.54 7.78 -13.89
CA ILE A 88 -3.46 6.80 -14.11
C ILE A 88 -3.44 5.76 -12.98
N CYS A 89 -3.56 6.18 -11.72
CA CYS A 89 -3.58 5.26 -10.59
C CYS A 89 -4.87 4.40 -10.56
N GLY A 90 -5.98 4.94 -11.06
CA GLY A 90 -7.28 4.29 -11.06
C GLY A 90 -8.16 4.74 -9.90
N MET A 91 -9.37 5.20 -10.24
CA MET A 91 -10.40 5.59 -9.26
C MET A 91 -11.22 4.39 -8.75
N THR A 92 -10.94 3.20 -9.28
CA THR A 92 -11.62 1.96 -8.93
C THR A 92 -10.62 0.82 -8.80
N ILE A 93 -10.88 -0.10 -7.88
CA ILE A 93 -10.18 -1.37 -7.80
C ILE A 93 -11.15 -2.49 -7.45
N GLN A 94 -10.90 -3.68 -7.97
CA GLN A 94 -11.62 -4.89 -7.62
C GLN A 94 -10.64 -5.88 -7.00
N ILE A 95 -10.99 -6.41 -5.83
CA ILE A 95 -10.14 -7.31 -5.06
C ILE A 95 -10.88 -8.61 -4.83
N MET A 96 -10.21 -9.73 -5.09
CA MET A 96 -10.77 -11.07 -4.87
C MET A 96 -10.94 -11.35 -3.38
N VAL A 97 -12.00 -12.10 -3.06
CA VAL A 97 -12.29 -12.64 -1.74
C VAL A 97 -12.52 -14.13 -1.90
N GLN A 98 -11.88 -14.93 -1.06
CA GLN A 98 -12.05 -16.38 -1.02
C GLN A 98 -12.07 -16.84 0.43
N ASP A 99 -13.01 -17.74 0.76
CA ASP A 99 -13.22 -18.22 2.13
C ASP A 99 -13.34 -17.08 3.17
N GLY A 100 -13.90 -15.94 2.77
CA GLY A 100 -14.07 -14.75 3.61
C GLY A 100 -12.81 -13.92 3.84
N THR A 101 -11.72 -14.22 3.12
CA THR A 101 -10.45 -13.53 3.23
C THR A 101 -10.13 -12.77 1.95
N LEU A 102 -9.66 -11.52 2.07
CA LEU A 102 -9.09 -10.77 0.95
C LEU A 102 -7.87 -11.49 0.39
N ILE A 103 -7.84 -11.69 -0.93
CA ILE A 103 -6.66 -12.19 -1.63
C ILE A 103 -5.68 -11.05 -1.81
N LEU A 104 -4.86 -10.82 -0.79
CA LEU A 104 -3.76 -9.86 -0.76
C LEU A 104 -2.52 -10.56 -0.21
N ASP A 105 -1.36 -10.30 -0.80
CA ASP A 105 -0.07 -10.73 -0.22
C ASP A 105 0.07 -10.18 1.22
N LYS A 106 0.84 -10.85 2.08
CA LYS A 106 1.13 -10.46 3.46
C LYS A 106 1.65 -9.03 3.54
N ASN A 107 2.43 -8.65 2.53
CA ASN A 107 3.07 -7.34 2.43
C ASN A 107 2.26 -6.35 1.57
N GLN A 108 0.99 -6.64 1.27
CA GLN A 108 0.11 -5.77 0.50
C GLN A 108 -0.99 -5.17 1.37
N SER A 109 -1.36 -3.94 1.04
CA SER A 109 -2.49 -3.23 1.65
C SER A 109 -3.18 -2.34 0.61
N VAL A 110 -4.45 -2.06 0.86
CA VAL A 110 -5.30 -1.23 0.00
C VAL A 110 -5.21 0.20 0.49
N TYR A 111 -4.84 1.11 -0.39
CA TYR A 111 -4.64 2.51 -0.06
C TYR A 111 -5.59 3.40 -0.85
N PHE A 112 -6.21 4.34 -0.15
CA PHE A 112 -6.78 5.55 -0.74
C PHE A 112 -5.65 6.55 -0.97
N ILE A 113 -5.62 7.16 -2.15
CA ILE A 113 -4.63 8.17 -2.54
C ILE A 113 -5.36 9.50 -2.79
N GLU A 114 -4.99 10.54 -2.06
CA GLU A 114 -5.40 11.91 -2.34
C GLU A 114 -4.29 12.66 -3.07
N PHE A 115 -4.63 13.39 -4.14
CA PHE A 115 -3.70 14.29 -4.83
C PHE A 115 -4.02 15.78 -4.64
N HIS A 116 -5.18 16.12 -4.09
CA HIS A 116 -5.70 17.49 -4.02
C HIS A 116 -6.50 17.79 -2.73
N GLY A 117 -5.92 17.46 -1.57
CA GLY A 117 -6.47 17.82 -0.26
C GLY A 117 -6.14 19.26 0.18
N PRO A 118 -6.52 19.66 1.40
CA PRO A 118 -7.32 18.94 2.38
C PRO A 118 -8.83 18.95 2.05
N GLY A 119 -9.63 18.18 2.78
CA GLY A 119 -11.09 18.19 2.67
C GLY A 119 -11.71 16.82 2.92
N LYS A 120 -13.04 16.75 2.83
CA LYS A 120 -13.77 15.48 2.95
C LYS A 120 -13.73 14.71 1.64
N ARG A 121 -13.56 13.40 1.76
CA ARG A 121 -13.60 12.43 0.65
C ARG A 121 -14.44 11.24 1.04
N HIS A 122 -14.90 10.51 0.04
CA HIS A 122 -15.69 9.32 0.24
C HIS A 122 -15.20 8.21 -0.68
N TYR A 123 -15.34 6.97 -0.24
CA TYR A 123 -15.23 5.83 -1.14
C TYR A 123 -16.40 4.88 -0.92
N PHE A 124 -16.78 4.23 -2.01
CA PHE A 124 -17.91 3.35 -2.11
C PHE A 124 -17.39 1.93 -2.21
N MET A 125 -18.00 1.03 -1.44
CA MET A 125 -17.72 -0.39 -1.50
C MET A 125 -18.97 -1.16 -1.88
N SER A 126 -18.83 -2.09 -2.80
CA SER A 126 -19.85 -3.06 -3.16
C SER A 126 -19.24 -4.45 -3.29
N THR A 127 -20.05 -5.49 -3.10
CA THR A 127 -19.59 -6.87 -3.17
C THR A 127 -20.43 -7.67 -4.15
N MET A 128 -19.82 -8.67 -4.77
CA MET A 128 -20.49 -9.65 -5.60
C MET A 128 -19.89 -11.02 -5.30
N GLY A 129 -20.72 -12.01 -5.00
CA GLY A 129 -20.24 -13.34 -4.64
C GLY A 129 -21.22 -14.15 -3.79
N THR A 130 -20.73 -15.25 -3.25
CA THR A 130 -21.43 -16.09 -2.26
C THR A 130 -21.20 -15.57 -0.85
N THR A 131 -22.06 -15.94 0.09
CA THR A 131 -21.94 -15.55 1.50
C THR A 131 -21.63 -16.74 2.39
N LEU A 132 -20.87 -16.52 3.47
CA LEU A 132 -20.61 -17.50 4.50
C LEU A 132 -21.92 -17.86 5.22
N PRO A 133 -22.27 -19.15 5.32
CA PRO A 133 -23.32 -19.64 6.21
C PRO A 133 -23.16 -19.09 7.63
N ILE A 134 -24.27 -18.92 8.34
CA ILE A 134 -24.27 -18.46 9.73
C ILE A 134 -23.45 -19.45 10.58
N GLY A 135 -22.48 -18.92 11.34
CA GLY A 135 -21.59 -19.72 12.20
C GLY A 135 -20.32 -20.25 11.52
N GLU A 136 -20.17 -20.09 10.19
CA GLU A 136 -18.90 -20.34 9.51
C GLU A 136 -18.00 -19.10 9.66
N GLU A 137 -16.74 -19.33 10.04
CA GLU A 137 -15.73 -18.28 10.18
C GLU A 137 -14.84 -18.20 8.92
N PRO A 138 -14.35 -17.00 8.56
CA PRO A 138 -13.39 -16.83 7.49
C PRO A 138 -12.12 -17.66 7.72
N LYS A 139 -11.53 -18.15 6.63
CA LYS A 139 -10.27 -18.89 6.64
C LYS A 139 -9.35 -18.35 5.58
N ILE A 140 -8.05 -18.33 5.89
CA ILE A 140 -7.03 -18.03 4.88
C ILE A 140 -7.00 -19.22 3.91
N PRO A 141 -7.21 -19.01 2.60
CA PRO A 141 -7.10 -20.07 1.60
C PRO A 141 -5.70 -20.69 1.57
N ASP A 142 -5.59 -21.97 1.25
CA ASP A 142 -4.29 -22.68 1.28
C ASP A 142 -3.28 -22.11 0.28
N SER A 143 -3.77 -21.62 -0.88
CA SER A 143 -2.95 -20.89 -1.86
C SER A 143 -2.33 -19.63 -1.27
N LEU A 144 -3.07 -18.92 -0.43
CA LEU A 144 -2.61 -17.69 0.20
C LEU A 144 -1.67 -17.98 1.38
N LYS A 145 -1.91 -19.06 2.14
CA LYS A 145 -0.99 -19.53 3.19
C LYS A 145 0.38 -19.89 2.63
N ALA A 146 0.42 -20.68 1.54
CA ALA A 146 1.68 -21.07 0.90
C ALA A 146 2.47 -19.84 0.44
N LEU A 147 1.78 -18.83 -0.11
CA LEU A 147 2.38 -17.57 -0.51
C LEU A 147 2.94 -16.80 0.71
N TYR A 148 2.25 -16.81 1.85
CA TYR A 148 2.72 -16.16 3.07
C TYR A 148 3.94 -16.85 3.70
N GLU A 149 4.00 -18.18 3.64
CA GLU A 149 5.15 -18.97 4.09
C GLU A 149 6.38 -18.63 3.24
N GLU A 150 6.26 -18.68 1.91
CA GLU A 150 7.34 -18.30 0.98
C GLU A 150 7.88 -16.88 1.26
N ARG A 151 6.99 -15.92 1.52
CA ARG A 151 7.38 -14.53 1.83
C ARG A 151 8.09 -14.40 3.18
N THR A 152 7.74 -15.24 4.15
CA THR A 152 8.38 -15.24 5.47
C THR A 152 9.80 -15.78 5.38
N ASP A 153 10.01 -16.83 4.56
CA ASP A 153 11.33 -17.39 4.32
C ASP A 153 12.23 -16.39 3.58
N LEU A 154 11.70 -15.74 2.54
CA LEU A 154 12.43 -14.69 1.80
C LEU A 154 12.84 -13.52 2.68
N LYS A 155 11.97 -13.08 3.60
CA LYS A 155 12.29 -12.02 4.56
C LYS A 155 13.42 -12.43 5.50
N SER A 156 13.37 -13.66 6.02
CA SER A 156 14.41 -14.21 6.89
C SER A 156 15.76 -14.28 6.19
N GLU A 157 15.77 -14.65 4.91
CA GLU A 157 16.98 -14.65 4.07
C GLU A 157 17.53 -13.24 3.85
N GLN A 158 16.67 -12.26 3.55
CA GLN A 158 17.08 -10.86 3.39
C GLN A 158 17.67 -10.30 4.69
N ASP A 159 17.06 -10.58 5.83
CA ASP A 159 17.55 -10.15 7.14
C ASP A 159 18.94 -10.74 7.44
N ARG A 160 19.18 -12.00 7.05
CA ARG A 160 20.50 -12.63 7.16
C ARG A 160 21.54 -11.93 6.29
N ILE A 161 21.23 -11.68 5.01
CA ILE A 161 22.13 -10.98 4.09
C ILE A 161 22.44 -9.57 4.58
N GLN A 162 21.43 -8.84 5.10
CA GLN A 162 21.64 -7.51 5.67
C GLN A 162 22.57 -7.54 6.89
N GLU A 163 22.44 -8.54 7.75
CA GLU A 163 23.32 -8.67 8.91
C GLU A 163 24.75 -9.03 8.51
N GLU A 164 24.92 -9.94 7.55
CA GLU A 164 26.24 -10.27 6.97
C GLU A 164 26.91 -9.01 6.38
N MET A 165 26.17 -8.21 5.59
CA MET A 165 26.68 -6.93 5.06
C MET A 165 27.04 -5.93 6.18
N ARG A 166 26.26 -5.86 7.26
CA ARG A 166 26.57 -4.99 8.42
C ARG A 166 27.82 -5.45 9.16
N VAL A 167 28.03 -6.77 9.31
CA VAL A 167 29.24 -7.34 9.90
C VAL A 167 30.46 -7.04 9.03
N GLU A 168 30.39 -7.27 7.72
CA GLU A 168 31.48 -6.95 6.80
C GLU A 168 31.85 -5.47 6.82
N TRP A 169 30.86 -4.59 6.85
CA TRP A 169 31.08 -3.15 6.92
C TRP A 169 31.79 -2.76 8.23
N ARG A 170 31.35 -3.29 9.38
CA ARG A 170 32.01 -3.07 10.68
C ARG A 170 33.47 -3.51 10.65
N LEU A 171 33.77 -4.70 10.12
CA LEU A 171 35.13 -5.22 10.02
C LEU A 171 36.01 -4.38 9.08
N LYS A 172 35.46 -3.88 7.97
CA LYS A 172 36.17 -2.96 7.07
C LYS A 172 36.47 -1.63 7.75
N GLU A 173 35.51 -1.11 8.51
CA GLU A 173 35.66 0.15 9.23
C GLU A 173 36.69 0.05 10.36
N GLU A 174 36.68 -1.03 11.14
CA GLU A 174 37.70 -1.32 12.16
C GLU A 174 39.10 -1.38 11.55
N LYS A 175 39.27 -2.13 10.45
CA LYS A 175 40.56 -2.18 9.73
C LYS A 175 41.01 -0.82 9.21
N ARG A 176 40.09 -0.01 8.67
CA ARG A 176 40.39 1.34 8.20
C ARG A 176 40.91 2.21 9.34
N LEU A 177 40.23 2.17 10.50
CA LEU A 177 40.63 2.92 11.69
C LEU A 177 41.98 2.44 12.24
N GLU A 178 42.24 1.12 12.28
CA GLU A 178 43.54 0.57 12.67
C GLU A 178 44.68 1.05 11.75
N GLU A 179 44.47 1.05 10.43
CA GLU A 179 45.44 1.54 9.45
C GLU A 179 45.71 3.05 9.59
N GLU A 180 44.68 3.86 9.81
CA GLU A 180 44.81 5.30 10.09
C GLU A 180 45.60 5.55 11.37
N THR A 181 45.32 4.78 12.43
CA THR A 181 46.04 4.88 13.71
C THR A 181 47.50 4.46 13.56
N ARG A 182 47.80 3.48 12.71
CA ARG A 182 49.17 3.04 12.42
C ARG A 182 49.95 4.04 11.57
N LYS A 183 49.28 4.77 10.66
CA LYS A 183 49.91 5.83 9.83
C LYS A 183 50.20 7.11 10.62
N ASN A 184 49.48 7.36 11.71
CA ASN A 184 49.64 8.54 12.56
C ASN A 184 50.58 8.32 13.76
N LYS A 185 51.23 7.15 13.87
CA LYS A 185 52.33 6.85 14.80
C LYS A 185 53.66 6.82 14.06
#